data_AF-A0A1H0K3A8-F1
#
_entry.id   AF-A0A1H0K3A8-F1
#
_cell.length_a   1.000
_cell.length_b   1.000
_cell.length_c   1.000
_cell.angle_alpha   90.00
_cell.angle_beta   90.00
_cell.angle_gamma   90.00
#
_symmetry.space_group_name_H-M   'P 1'
#
loop_
_entity.id
_entity.type
_entity.pdbx_description
1 polymer ?
#
loop_
_entity_poly.entity_id
_entity_poly.type
_entity_poly.pdbx_seq_one_letter_code
_entity_poly.pdbx_strand_id
1 'polypeptide(L)'
;MAMIRLLYFSTAVPSVSKADVAEIFTIAVRENEKHSVTGALAYNGRNFCQVLEGEEADVHRLIENIRNDARHSGFKILDEKQIETRHFADWSMLKVDSLDFSVVINAMQA
;
A
#
# COMPACT_ATOMS: atom_id res chain seq x y z
N MET A 1 -10.60 13.90 -13.11
CA MET A 1 -9.54 13.91 -12.09
C MET A 1 -8.54 12.82 -12.45
N ALA A 2 -7.27 12.97 -12.10
CA ALA A 2 -6.23 12.01 -12.48
C ALA A 2 -6.25 10.80 -11.52
N MET A 3 -6.14 9.60 -12.09
CA MET A 3 -5.94 8.37 -11.33
C MET A 3 -4.45 8.04 -11.31
N ILE A 4 -3.91 7.68 -10.14
CA ILE A 4 -2.51 7.35 -9.97
C ILE A 4 -2.33 5.95 -9.41
N ARG A 5 -1.14 5.40 -9.65
CA ARG A 5 -0.58 4.24 -8.96
C ARG A 5 0.67 4.70 -8.23
N LEU A 6 0.72 4.45 -6.92
CA LEU A 6 1.83 4.84 -6.06
C LEU A 6 2.36 3.60 -5.35
N LEU A 7 3.66 3.37 -5.49
CA LEU A 7 4.42 2.33 -4.80
C LEU A 7 5.26 2.96 -3.69
N TYR A 8 5.11 2.48 -2.46
CA TYR A 8 5.98 2.88 -1.37
C TYR A 8 6.57 1.67 -0.63
N PHE A 9 7.65 1.96 0.09
CA PHE A 9 8.33 1.04 0.97
C PHE A 9 8.58 1.65 2.34
N SER A 10 8.49 0.84 3.39
CA SER A 10 8.87 1.24 4.74
C SER A 10 9.35 0.06 5.58
N THR A 11 9.97 0.35 6.72
CA THR A 11 10.49 -0.66 7.67
C THR A 11 9.63 -0.67 8.93
N ALA A 12 9.07 -1.82 9.28
CA ALA A 12 8.36 -2.01 10.53
C ALA A 12 9.29 -1.76 11.73
N VAL A 13 8.77 -1.15 12.79
CA VAL A 13 9.53 -1.03 14.03
C VAL A 13 9.67 -2.41 14.71
N PRO A 14 10.72 -2.66 15.52
CA PRO A 14 10.97 -3.99 16.09
C PRO A 14 9.85 -4.54 16.97
N SER A 15 8.97 -3.68 17.51
CA SER A 15 7.84 -4.06 18.36
C SER A 15 6.59 -4.49 17.60
N VAL A 16 6.56 -4.40 16.26
CA VAL A 16 5.40 -4.79 15.46
C VAL A 16 5.20 -6.30 15.54
N SER A 17 4.05 -6.71 16.05
CA SER A 17 3.63 -8.10 16.13
C SER A 17 2.84 -8.51 14.88
N LYS A 18 2.62 -9.82 14.71
CA LYS A 18 1.73 -10.34 13.67
C LYS A 18 0.29 -9.83 13.82
N ALA A 19 -0.16 -9.55 15.05
CA ALA A 19 -1.49 -9.01 15.31
C ALA A 19 -1.59 -7.56 14.79
N ASP A 20 -0.55 -6.74 15.02
CA ASP A 20 -0.49 -5.37 14.50
C ASP A 20 -0.53 -5.35 12.98
N VAL A 21 0.15 -6.28 12.31
CA VAL A 21 0.12 -6.41 10.85
C VAL A 21 -1.26 -6.80 10.34
N ALA A 22 -1.95 -7.72 11.03
CA ALA A 22 -3.34 -8.08 10.70
C ALA A 22 -4.30 -6.90 10.90
N GLU A 23 -4.07 -6.08 11.93
CA GLU A 23 -4.83 -4.85 12.17
C GLU A 23 -4.55 -3.81 11.08
N ILE A 24 -3.29 -3.58 10.70
CA ILE A 24 -2.90 -2.70 9.59
C ILE A 24 -3.63 -3.11 8.32
N PHE A 25 -3.62 -4.40 7.99
CA PHE A 25 -4.32 -4.92 6.82
C PHE A 25 -5.83 -4.65 6.89
N THR A 26 -6.45 -4.88 8.05
CA THR A 26 -7.88 -4.65 8.26
C THR A 26 -8.25 -3.17 8.11
N ILE A 27 -7.43 -2.28 8.68
CA ILE A 27 -7.58 -0.83 8.54
C ILE A 27 -7.41 -0.42 7.06
N ALA A 28 -6.39 -0.96 6.39
CA ALA A 28 -6.11 -0.67 4.99
C ALA A 28 -7.28 -1.05 4.09
N VAL A 29 -7.86 -2.25 4.23
CA VAL A 29 -9.06 -2.66 3.48
C VAL A 29 -10.20 -1.66 3.70
N ARG A 30 -10.50 -1.32 4.95
CA ARG A 30 -11.63 -0.43 5.30
C ARG A 30 -11.45 0.99 4.77
N GLU A 31 -10.27 1.59 4.97
CA GLU A 31 -10.01 2.96 4.50
C GLU A 31 -9.93 3.00 2.98
N ASN A 32 -9.37 1.97 2.34
CA ASN A 32 -9.34 1.86 0.90
C ASN A 32 -10.75 1.79 0.29
N GLU A 33 -11.64 0.97 0.85
CA GLU A 33 -13.04 0.90 0.40
C GLU A 33 -13.75 2.24 0.49
N LYS A 34 -13.58 2.94 1.62
CA LYS A 34 -14.19 4.25 1.86
C LYS A 34 -13.72 5.32 0.86
N HIS A 35 -12.47 5.22 0.42
CA HIS A 35 -11.83 6.17 -0.50
C HIS A 35 -11.79 5.65 -1.94
N SER A 36 -12.49 4.55 -2.26
CA SER A 36 -12.44 3.91 -3.58
C SER A 36 -11.01 3.67 -4.07
N VAL A 37 -10.09 3.34 -3.17
CA VAL A 37 -8.70 2.99 -3.45
C VAL A 37 -8.56 1.47 -3.48
N THR A 38 -7.71 0.97 -4.37
CA THR A 38 -7.37 -0.45 -4.51
C THR A 38 -5.88 -0.64 -4.36
N GLY A 39 -5.41 -1.87 -4.20
CA GLY A 39 -3.97 -2.09 -4.12
C GLY A 39 -3.56 -3.43 -3.54
N ALA A 40 -2.29 -3.51 -3.18
CA ALA A 40 -1.69 -4.70 -2.57
C ALA A 40 -0.72 -4.30 -1.45
N LEU A 41 -0.72 -5.05 -0.36
CA LEU A 41 0.19 -4.89 0.78
C LEU A 41 0.99 -6.18 0.98
N ALA A 42 2.31 -6.06 0.90
CA ALA A 42 3.27 -7.11 1.18
C ALA A 42 4.04 -6.79 2.46
N TYR A 43 4.21 -7.82 3.31
CA TYR A 43 5.02 -7.74 4.52
C TYR A 43 5.88 -9.00 4.66
N ASN A 44 7.19 -8.81 4.86
CA ASN A 44 8.14 -9.92 4.95
C ASN A 44 8.69 -10.19 6.37
N GLY A 45 8.06 -9.62 7.41
CA GLY A 45 8.55 -9.69 8.79
C GLY A 45 9.43 -8.49 9.20
N ARG A 46 9.90 -7.69 8.25
CA ARG A 46 10.71 -6.50 8.52
C ARG A 46 10.23 -5.27 7.76
N ASN A 47 9.86 -5.45 6.51
CA ASN A 47 9.54 -4.36 5.60
C ASN A 47 8.11 -4.47 5.09
N PHE A 48 7.49 -3.32 4.91
CA PHE A 48 6.25 -3.14 4.19
C PHE A 48 6.54 -2.63 2.79
N CYS A 49 5.83 -3.20 1.82
CA CYS A 49 5.81 -2.73 0.44
C CYS A 49 4.36 -2.71 0.00
N GLN A 50 3.87 -1.55 -0.44
CA GLN A 50 2.45 -1.38 -0.74
C GLN A 50 2.26 -0.55 -2.00
N VAL A 51 1.33 -0.99 -2.83
CA VAL A 51 0.82 -0.25 -3.98
C VAL A 51 -0.58 0.25 -3.67
N LEU A 52 -0.84 1.51 -3.99
CA LEU A 52 -2.15 2.13 -3.91
C LEU A 52 -2.54 2.68 -5.29
N GLU A 53 -3.80 2.45 -5.67
CA GLU A 53 -4.39 2.90 -6.93
C GLU A 53 -5.72 3.59 -6.68
N GLY A 54 -5.90 4.79 -7.24
CA GLY A 54 -7.12 5.55 -7.05
C GLY A 54 -6.98 6.99 -7.52
N GLU A 55 -7.96 7.82 -7.20
CA GLU A 55 -7.84 9.25 -7.46
C GLU A 55 -6.64 9.82 -6.70
N GLU A 56 -5.88 10.71 -7.35
CA GLU A 56 -4.66 11.31 -6.80
C GLU A 56 -4.86 11.87 -5.40
N ALA A 57 -5.95 12.61 -5.20
CA ALA A 57 -6.28 13.22 -3.92
C ALA A 57 -6.53 12.19 -2.80
N ASP A 58 -7.23 11.09 -3.10
CA ASP A 58 -7.53 10.03 -2.14
C ASP A 58 -6.28 9.21 -1.81
N VAL A 59 -5.46 8.88 -2.82
CA VAL A 59 -4.20 8.16 -2.62
C VAL A 59 -3.24 8.99 -1.77
N HIS A 60 -3.04 10.27 -2.08
CA HIS A 60 -2.16 11.15 -1.29
C HIS A 60 -2.66 11.32 0.15
N ARG A 61 -3.97 11.45 0.36
CA ARG A 61 -4.58 11.52 1.69
C ARG A 61 -4.28 10.27 2.52
N LEU A 62 -4.42 9.07 1.94
CA LEU A 62 -4.08 7.83 2.63
C LEU A 62 -2.58 7.77 2.95
N ILE A 63 -1.73 8.23 2.04
CA ILE A 63 -0.28 8.26 2.22
C ILE A 63 0.15 9.18 3.38
N GLU A 64 -0.53 10.31 3.59
CA GLU A 64 -0.26 11.17 4.75
C GLU A 64 -0.52 10.45 6.08
N ASN A 65 -1.62 9.71 6.17
CA ASN A 65 -1.93 8.91 7.35
C ASN A 65 -0.91 7.78 7.56
N ILE A 66 -0.61 7.06 6.47
CA ILE A 66 0.36 5.96 6.49
C ILE A 66 1.73 6.49 6.91
N ARG A 67 2.22 7.58 6.33
CA ARG A 67 3.53 8.16 6.63
C ARG A 67 3.73 8.47 8.12
N ASN A 68 2.66 8.87 8.81
CA ASN A 68 2.68 9.24 10.22
C ASN A 68 2.42 8.06 11.19
N ASP A 69 2.18 6.86 10.67
CA ASP A 69 1.92 5.68 11.50
C ASP A 69 3.21 5.23 12.22
N ALA A 70 3.18 5.25 13.56
CA ALA A 70 4.32 4.93 14.42
C ALA A 70 4.78 3.45 14.34
N ARG A 71 4.01 2.58 13.70
CA ARG A 71 4.34 1.15 13.53
C ARG A 71 5.43 0.93 12.46
N HIS A 72 5.82 1.95 11.70
CA HIS A 72 6.91 1.84 10.73
C HIS A 72 7.74 3.14 10.63
N SER A 73 8.87 3.05 9.94
CA SER A 73 9.80 4.14 9.74
C SER A 73 10.51 3.99 8.38
N GLY A 74 11.26 5.00 7.97
CA GLY A 74 11.97 4.96 6.68
C GLY A 74 11.04 4.93 5.48
N PHE A 75 9.85 5.52 5.60
CA PHE A 75 8.87 5.62 4.53
C PHE A 75 9.48 6.31 3.30
N LYS A 76 9.40 5.63 2.15
CA LYS A 76 9.89 6.14 0.87
C LYS A 76 8.94 5.76 -0.25
N ILE A 77 8.53 6.74 -1.05
CA ILE A 77 7.86 6.50 -2.33
C ILE A 77 8.94 6.04 -3.30
N LEU A 78 8.74 4.86 -3.88
CA LEU A 78 9.65 4.28 -4.86
C LEU A 78 9.27 4.69 -6.28
N ASP A 79 7.97 4.76 -6.56
CA ASP A 79 7.45 5.13 -7.87
C ASP A 79 6.02 5.68 -7.75
N GLU A 80 5.67 6.61 -8.63
CA GLU A 80 4.35 7.23 -8.73
C GLU A 80 4.08 7.59 -10.19
N LYS A 81 2.95 7.12 -10.72
CA LYS A 81 2.58 7.36 -12.11
C LYS A 81 1.08 7.55 -12.27
N GLN A 82 0.69 8.31 -13.30
CA GLN A 82 -0.70 8.36 -13.75
C GLN A 82 -1.05 7.05 -14.47
N ILE A 83 -2.28 6.58 -14.25
CA ILE A 83 -2.80 5.35 -14.83
C ILE A 83 -4.19 5.57 -15.41
N GLU A 84 -4.50 4.88 -16.49
CA GLU A 84 -5.86 4.87 -17.06
C GLU A 84 -6.71 3.70 -16.51
N THR A 85 -6.05 2.64 -16.04
CA THR A 85 -6.71 1.43 -15.51
C THR A 85 -6.00 0.93 -14.25
N ARG A 86 -6.79 0.31 -13.35
CA ARG A 86 -6.29 -0.30 -12.12
C ARG A 86 -5.79 -1.71 -12.39
N HIS A 87 -4.64 -2.06 -11.84
CA HIS A 87 -4.09 -3.41 -11.90
C HIS A 87 -4.71 -4.31 -10.83
N PHE A 88 -5.04 -3.74 -9.66
CA PHE A 88 -5.66 -4.44 -8.54
C PHE A 88 -7.15 -4.11 -8.41
N ALA A 89 -7.86 -3.92 -9.53
CA ALA A 89 -9.25 -3.44 -9.54
C ALA A 89 -10.22 -4.26 -8.66
N ASP A 90 -9.95 -5.56 -8.52
CA ASP A 90 -10.79 -6.50 -7.76
C ASP A 90 -10.49 -6.53 -6.25
N TRP A 91 -9.48 -5.81 -5.78
CA TRP A 91 -9.03 -5.87 -4.39
C TRP A 91 -8.86 -4.48 -3.78
N SER A 92 -9.71 -4.17 -2.80
CA SER A 92 -9.52 -3.03 -1.90
C SER A 92 -8.11 -3.06 -1.28
N MET A 93 -7.67 -4.24 -0.85
CA MET A 93 -6.26 -4.52 -0.54
C MET A 93 -5.97 -6.02 -0.69
N LEU A 94 -5.12 -6.38 -1.65
CA LEU A 94 -4.62 -7.75 -1.76
C LEU A 94 -3.53 -7.98 -0.71
N LYS A 95 -3.66 -9.04 0.09
CA LYS A 95 -2.58 -9.49 0.96
C LYS A 95 -1.60 -10.33 0.15
N VAL A 96 -0.34 -9.91 0.09
CA VAL A 96 0.72 -10.66 -0.57
C VAL A 96 1.56 -11.38 0.48
N ASP A 97 1.56 -12.71 0.46
CA ASP A 97 2.37 -13.53 1.36
C ASP A 97 3.87 -13.46 1.01
N SER A 98 4.69 -13.74 2.01
CA SER A 98 6.03 -13.17 2.19
C SER A 98 7.04 -13.42 1.07
N LEU A 99 7.73 -12.31 0.72
CA LEU A 99 8.95 -12.13 -0.10
C LEU A 99 8.78 -11.90 -1.60
N ASP A 100 7.62 -12.20 -2.19
CA ASP A 100 7.40 -11.90 -3.60
C ASP A 100 6.89 -10.47 -3.79
N PHE A 101 7.82 -9.52 -3.69
CA PHE A 101 7.53 -8.14 -4.09
C PHE A 101 7.32 -8.00 -5.60
N SER A 102 7.55 -9.05 -6.40
CA SER A 102 7.39 -8.97 -7.86
C SER A 102 5.94 -8.70 -8.22
N VAL A 103 4.94 -9.22 -7.48
CA VAL A 103 3.52 -8.88 -7.72
C VAL A 103 3.30 -7.37 -7.64
N VAL A 104 3.91 -6.75 -6.61
CA VAL A 104 3.78 -5.32 -6.33
C VAL A 104 4.62 -4.48 -7.31
N ILE A 105 5.83 -4.93 -7.64
CA ILE A 105 6.76 -4.23 -8.55
C ILE A 105 6.31 -4.35 -10.01
N ASN A 106 5.83 -5.53 -10.43
CA ASN A 106 5.34 -5.77 -11.80
C ASN A 106 4.10 -4.93 -12.10
N ALA A 107 3.27 -4.66 -11.08
CA ALA A 107 2.18 -3.70 -11.22
C ALA A 107 2.70 -2.32 -11.63
N MET A 108 3.92 -1.89 -11.29
CA MET A 108 4.45 -0.61 -11.78
C MET A 108 4.90 -0.66 -13.25
N GLN A 109 5.15 -1.83 -13.82
CA GLN A 109 5.53 -1.99 -15.23
C GLN A 109 4.32 -2.18 -16.16
N ALA A 110 3.17 -2.59 -15.61
CA ALA A 110 1.89 -2.71 -16.31
C ALA A 110 1.20 -1.35 -16.47
#